data_AF-A0A1I3BAT1-F1
#
_entry.id   AF-A0A1I3BAT1-F1
#
_cell.length_a   1.000
_cell.length_b   1.000
_cell.length_c   1.000
_cell.angle_alpha   90.00
_cell.angle_beta   90.00
_cell.angle_gamma   90.00
#
_symmetry.space_group_name_H-M   'P 1'
#
loop_
_entity.id
_entity.type
_entity.pdbx_description
1 polymer ?
#
loop_
_entity_poly.entity_id
_entity_poly.type
_entity_poly.pdbx_seq_one_letter_code
_entity_poly.pdbx_strand_id
1 'polypeptide(L)'
;MTGLPGFVGSPRVWIAIVVIGIATYSFRLSFIHLFGRIDEVPERIGRPLKYVPPAVLAALVFPDLVTIRPGVVATLADERLIAGVAAGAVAWRTENVFATITVGMVVLWLFRFVVFA
;
A
#
# COMPACT_ATOMS: atom_id res chain seq x y z
N MET A 1 -3.22 30.30 -6.24
CA MET A 1 -4.27 29.28 -6.04
C MET A 1 -5.41 29.53 -7.03
N THR A 2 -5.25 29.25 -8.32
CA THR A 2 -6.32 29.41 -9.33
C THR A 2 -5.93 28.63 -10.59
N GLY A 3 -6.48 27.43 -10.77
CA GLY A 3 -6.10 26.59 -11.93
C GLY A 3 -6.97 25.37 -12.23
N LEU A 4 -8.12 25.17 -11.57
CA LEU A 4 -8.99 24.01 -11.83
C LEU A 4 -10.41 24.29 -12.38
N PRO A 5 -10.86 25.51 -12.76
CA PRO A 5 -12.22 25.69 -13.26
C PRO A 5 -12.45 25.04 -14.65
N GLY A 6 -11.40 24.91 -15.48
CA GLY A 6 -11.51 24.31 -16.82
C GLY A 6 -11.56 22.78 -16.85
N PHE A 7 -11.02 22.11 -15.83
CA PHE A 7 -10.98 20.64 -15.79
C PHE A 7 -12.34 20.04 -15.40
N VAL A 8 -12.99 20.60 -14.36
CA VAL A 8 -14.27 20.07 -13.85
C VAL A 8 -15.44 20.40 -14.79
N GLY A 9 -15.33 21.47 -15.59
CA GLY A 9 -16.33 21.85 -16.60
C GLY A 9 -16.27 21.02 -17.89
N SER A 10 -15.25 20.18 -18.07
CA SER A 10 -15.09 19.36 -19.28
C SER A 10 -16.04 18.16 -19.22
N PRO A 11 -16.92 17.95 -20.22
CA PRO A 11 -17.80 16.77 -20.29
C PRO A 11 -17.05 15.44 -20.17
N ARG A 12 -15.77 15.41 -20.58
CA ARG A 12 -14.90 14.23 -20.49
C ARG A 12 -14.63 13.80 -19.04
N VAL A 13 -14.51 14.75 -18.11
CA VAL A 13 -14.25 14.45 -16.69
C VAL A 13 -15.50 13.87 -16.03
N TRP A 14 -16.67 14.41 -16.33
CA TRP A 14 -17.94 13.85 -15.86
C TRP A 14 -18.18 12.44 -16.39
N ILE A 15 -17.92 12.21 -17.69
CA ILE A 15 -17.98 10.86 -18.27
C ILE A 15 -16.99 9.94 -17.57
N ALA A 16 -15.75 10.37 -17.33
CA ALA A 16 -14.75 9.57 -16.63
C ALA A 16 -15.18 9.21 -15.20
N ILE A 17 -15.73 10.17 -14.43
CA ILE A 17 -16.25 9.94 -13.08
C ILE A 17 -17.37 8.90 -13.11
N VAL A 18 -18.33 9.03 -14.02
CA VAL A 18 -19.45 8.09 -14.15
C VAL A 18 -18.94 6.70 -14.54
N VAL A 19 -18.02 6.60 -15.51
CA VAL A 19 -17.43 5.33 -15.95
C VAL A 19 -16.65 4.66 -14.81
N ILE A 20 -15.81 5.40 -14.09
CA ILE A 20 -15.06 4.88 -12.93
C ILE A 20 -16.02 4.46 -11.81
N GLY A 21 -17.06 5.25 -11.57
CA GLY A 21 -18.10 4.95 -10.59
C GLY A 21 -18.81 3.65 -10.90
N ILE A 22 -19.31 3.49 -12.14
CA ILE A 22 -19.95 2.27 -12.63
C ILE A 22 -18.99 1.09 -12.56
N ALA A 23 -17.75 1.24 -13.03
CA ALA A 23 -16.75 0.17 -12.99
C ALA A 23 -16.46 -0.30 -11.55
N THR A 24 -16.20 0.63 -10.63
CA THR A 24 -15.93 0.33 -9.22
C THR A 24 -17.13 -0.35 -8.55
N TYR A 25 -18.34 0.17 -8.81
CA TYR A 25 -19.57 -0.40 -8.26
C TYR A 25 -19.87 -1.77 -8.87
N SER A 26 -19.56 -1.98 -10.15
CA SER A 26 -19.71 -3.27 -10.83
C SER A 26 -18.73 -4.30 -10.28
N PHE A 27 -17.48 -3.94 -10.00
CA PHE A 27 -16.55 -4.82 -9.30
C PHE A 27 -17.07 -5.20 -7.91
N ARG A 28 -17.59 -4.23 -7.16
CA ARG A 28 -18.17 -4.48 -5.83
C ARG A 28 -19.43 -5.36 -5.89
N LEU A 29 -20.32 -5.12 -6.86
CA LEU A 29 -21.53 -5.92 -7.10
C LEU A 29 -21.22 -7.32 -7.61
N SER A 30 -20.19 -7.49 -8.46
CA SER A 30 -19.78 -8.80 -8.94
C SER A 30 -19.41 -9.72 -7.79
N PHE A 31 -18.75 -9.21 -6.74
CA PHE A 31 -18.51 -9.99 -5.52
C PHE A 31 -19.83 -10.38 -4.83
N ILE A 32 -20.75 -9.44 -4.62
CA ILE A 32 -22.02 -9.69 -3.93
C ILE A 32 -22.93 -10.66 -4.72
N HIS A 33 -23.00 -10.52 -6.04
CA HIS A 33 -23.78 -11.39 -6.92
C HIS A 33 -23.18 -12.79 -7.02
N LEU A 34 -21.85 -12.91 -6.97
CA LEU A 34 -21.15 -14.19 -6.92
C LEU A 34 -21.36 -14.90 -5.56
N PHE A 35 -21.45 -14.15 -4.46
CA PHE A 35 -21.82 -14.66 -3.12
C PHE A 35 -23.28 -15.12 -3.04
N GLY A 36 -24.19 -14.58 -3.86
CA GLY A 36 -25.61 -14.94 -3.85
C GLY A 36 -26.01 -16.17 -4.68
N ARG A 37 -25.09 -16.76 -5.45
CA ARG A 37 -25.35 -17.94 -6.30
C ARG A 37 -24.51 -19.17 -5.93
N ILE A 38 -23.52 -19.01 -5.06
CA ILE A 38 -22.60 -20.07 -4.67
C ILE A 38 -22.56 -20.08 -3.14
N ASP A 39 -23.46 -20.85 -2.52
CA ASP A 39 -23.56 -21.00 -1.05
C ASP A 39 -22.27 -21.51 -0.38
N GLU A 40 -21.28 -22.00 -1.16
CA GLU A 40 -19.95 -22.34 -0.66
C GLU A 40 -18.87 -21.79 -1.60
N VAL A 41 -18.21 -20.70 -1.21
CA VAL A 41 -16.97 -20.26 -1.85
C VAL A 41 -15.97 -21.41 -1.75
N PRO A 42 -15.49 -22.01 -2.87
CA PRO A 42 -14.55 -23.11 -2.82
C PRO A 42 -13.31 -22.68 -2.02
N GLU A 43 -12.89 -23.47 -1.04
CA GLU A 43 -11.79 -23.12 -0.13
C GLU A 43 -10.47 -22.81 -0.85
N ARG A 44 -10.31 -23.32 -2.07
CA ARG A 44 -9.18 -23.00 -2.97
C ARG A 44 -9.13 -21.53 -3.39
N ILE A 45 -10.27 -20.84 -3.45
CA ILE A 45 -10.38 -19.45 -3.89
C ILE A 45 -10.48 -18.51 -2.68
N GLY A 46 -11.21 -18.88 -1.63
CA GLY A 46 -11.36 -18.03 -0.43
C GLY A 46 -10.05 -17.77 0.33
N ARG A 47 -9.15 -18.75 0.39
CA ARG A 47 -7.84 -18.62 1.07
C ARG A 47 -6.95 -17.53 0.45
N PRO A 48 -6.65 -17.52 -0.86
CA PRO A 48 -5.84 -16.47 -1.47
C PRO A 48 -6.48 -15.08 -1.41
N LEU A 49 -7.82 -14.95 -1.46
CA LEU A 49 -8.49 -13.65 -1.34
C LEU A 49 -8.26 -12.97 0.02
N LYS A 50 -8.13 -13.73 1.11
CA LYS A 50 -7.83 -13.18 2.44
C LYS A 50 -6.44 -12.53 2.52
N TYR A 51 -5.51 -12.95 1.65
CA TYR A 51 -4.15 -12.40 1.59
C TYR A 51 -4.02 -11.21 0.63
N VAL A 52 -5.06 -10.87 -0.13
CA VAL A 52 -5.02 -9.73 -1.05
C VAL A 52 -4.77 -8.41 -0.32
N PRO A 53 -5.52 -8.03 0.75
CA PRO A 53 -5.26 -6.77 1.45
C PRO A 53 -3.82 -6.62 1.98
N PRO A 54 -3.24 -7.59 2.73
CA PRO A 54 -1.87 -7.45 3.20
C PRO A 54 -0.84 -7.50 2.06
N ALA A 55 -1.08 -8.27 0.98
CA ALA A 55 -0.19 -8.32 -0.17
C ALA A 55 -0.14 -6.98 -0.92
N VAL A 56 -1.29 -6.31 -1.09
CA VAL A 56 -1.35 -4.98 -1.71
C VAL A 56 -0.62 -3.96 -0.84
N LEU A 57 -0.82 -3.98 0.49
CA LEU A 57 -0.07 -3.09 1.38
C LEU A 57 1.44 -3.31 1.29
N ALA A 58 1.89 -4.57 1.24
CA ALA A 58 3.29 -4.89 1.02
C ALA A 58 3.79 -4.37 -0.32
N ALA A 59 3.04 -4.56 -1.41
CA ALA A 59 3.39 -4.07 -2.74
C ALA A 59 3.42 -2.55 -2.86
N LEU A 60 2.60 -1.83 -2.09
CA LEU A 60 2.62 -0.35 -2.03
C LEU A 60 3.84 0.18 -1.27
N VAL A 61 4.22 -0.48 -0.17
CA VAL A 61 5.34 -0.04 0.68
C VAL A 61 6.69 -0.47 0.10
N PHE A 62 6.76 -1.63 -0.56
CA PHE A 62 8.00 -2.18 -1.13
C PHE A 62 8.78 -1.21 -2.04
N PRO A 63 8.19 -0.52 -3.03
CA PRO A 63 8.94 0.43 -3.87
C PRO A 63 9.45 1.64 -3.09
N ASP A 64 8.77 2.03 -2.01
CA ASP A 64 9.17 3.14 -1.16
C ASP A 64 10.37 2.77 -0.27
N LEU A 65 10.48 1.49 0.10
CA LEU A 65 11.64 0.92 0.81
C LEU A 65 12.82 0.65 -0.13
N VAL A 66 12.56 0.15 -1.33
CA VAL A 66 13.57 -0.18 -2.34
C VAL A 66 13.69 1.00 -3.31
N THR A 67 14.21 2.13 -2.82
CA THR A 67 14.50 3.27 -3.69
C THR A 67 15.68 2.91 -4.59
N ILE A 68 15.46 2.73 -5.90
CA ILE A 68 16.53 2.53 -6.87
C ILE A 68 17.21 3.88 -7.15
N ARG A 69 18.13 4.31 -6.27
CA ARG A 69 19.03 5.44 -6.54
C ARG A 69 20.16 5.01 -7.49
N PRO A 70 20.84 5.95 -8.18
CA PRO A 70 21.92 5.66 -9.14
C PRO A 70 23.24 5.20 -8.48
N GLY A 71 23.17 4.36 -7.43
CA GLY A 71 24.33 3.77 -6.78
C GLY A 71 23.96 2.72 -5.75
N VAL A 72 24.51 1.50 -5.87
CA VAL A 72 24.24 0.35 -5.00
C VAL A 72 24.58 0.67 -3.52
N VAL A 73 25.65 1.43 -3.29
CA VAL A 73 26.08 1.86 -1.95
C VAL A 73 25.15 2.91 -1.34
N ALA A 74 24.60 3.82 -2.17
CA ALA A 74 23.64 4.83 -1.72
C ALA A 74 22.25 4.23 -1.44
N THR A 75 21.88 3.15 -2.12
CA THR A 75 20.65 2.40 -1.86
C THR A 75 20.75 1.51 -0.61
N LEU A 76 21.92 0.91 -0.35
CA LEU A 76 22.17 0.11 0.85
C LEU A 76 22.31 0.96 2.13
N ALA A 77 22.79 2.19 2.00
CA ALA A 77 22.88 3.16 3.09
C ALA A 77 21.61 4.01 3.26
N ASP A 78 20.54 3.73 2.48
CA ASP A 78 19.29 4.48 2.59
C ASP A 78 18.59 4.12 3.91
N GLU A 79 18.41 5.15 4.74
CA GLU A 79 17.87 5.11 6.09
C GLU A 79 16.55 4.34 6.16
N ARG A 80 15.76 4.40 5.07
CA ARG A 80 14.44 3.78 4.94
C ARG A 80 14.52 2.26 4.83
N LEU A 81 15.55 1.74 4.17
CA LEU A 81 15.74 0.29 4.01
C LEU A 81 16.16 -0.34 5.35
N ILE A 82 17.10 0.30 6.07
CA ILE A 82 17.53 -0.14 7.40
C ILE A 82 16.36 -0.08 8.39
N ALA A 83 15.60 1.02 8.41
CA ALA A 83 14.41 1.14 9.24
C ALA A 83 13.33 0.10 8.90
N GLY A 84 13.12 -0.19 7.61
CA GLY A 84 12.19 -1.22 7.15
C GLY A 84 12.58 -2.63 7.58
N VAL A 85 13.86 -2.99 7.49
CA VAL A 85 14.36 -4.30 7.96
C VAL A 85 14.24 -4.43 9.48
N ALA A 86 14.60 -3.39 10.23
CA ALA A 86 14.46 -3.39 11.69
C ALA A 86 12.99 -3.51 12.12
N ALA A 87 12.09 -2.78 11.47
CA ALA A 87 10.64 -2.90 11.70
C ALA A 87 10.14 -4.31 11.36
N GLY A 88 10.57 -4.90 10.25
CA GLY A 88 10.22 -6.27 9.86
C GLY A 88 10.68 -7.32 10.88
N ALA A 89 11.91 -7.19 11.41
CA ALA A 89 12.43 -8.08 12.44
C ALA A 89 11.62 -7.99 13.75
N VAL A 90 11.22 -6.77 14.16
CA VAL A 90 10.38 -6.56 15.33
C VAL A 90 8.97 -7.09 15.12
N ALA A 91 8.40 -6.87 13.94
CA ALA A 91 7.07 -7.40 13.58
C ALA A 91 7.04 -8.93 13.72
N TRP A 92 8.07 -9.61 13.24
CA TRP A 92 8.18 -11.06 13.36
C TRP A 92 8.35 -11.54 14.82
N ARG A 93 9.05 -10.75 15.66
CA ARG A 93 9.31 -11.12 17.05
C ARG A 93 8.14 -10.82 18.00
N THR A 94 7.46 -9.70 17.80
CA THR A 94 6.47 -9.16 18.77
C THR A 94 5.02 -9.39 18.36
N GLU A 95 4.76 -9.70 17.08
CA GLU A 95 3.41 -9.83 16.51
C GLU A 95 2.49 -8.62 16.85
N ASN A 96 3.09 -7.47 17.18
CA ASN A 96 2.41 -6.27 17.66
C ASN A 96 2.66 -5.10 16.71
N VAL A 97 1.58 -4.60 16.12
CA VAL A 97 1.60 -3.50 15.15
C VAL A 97 2.14 -2.21 15.79
N PHE A 98 1.79 -1.91 17.04
CA PHE A 98 2.27 -0.71 17.72
C PHE A 98 3.78 -0.77 17.95
N ALA A 99 4.30 -1.89 18.43
CA ALA A 99 5.74 -2.07 18.63
C ALA A 99 6.51 -1.94 17.30
N THR A 100 5.96 -2.49 16.22
CA THR A 100 6.53 -2.41 14.87
C THR A 100 6.62 -0.96 14.39
N ILE A 101 5.53 -0.19 14.52
CA ILE A 101 5.49 1.21 14.12
C ILE A 101 6.46 2.04 14.96
N THR A 102 6.45 1.86 16.28
CA THR A 102 7.32 2.61 17.19
C THR A 102 8.79 2.36 16.88
N VAL A 103 9.21 1.10 16.72
CA VAL A 103 10.62 0.81 16.42
C VAL A 103 11.01 1.31 15.03
N GLY A 104 10.17 1.11 14.01
CA GLY A 104 10.44 1.63 12.67
C GLY A 104 10.61 3.15 12.64
N MET A 105 9.73 3.88 13.35
CA MET A 105 9.83 5.34 13.48
C MET A 105 11.08 5.78 14.24
N VAL A 106 11.42 5.12 15.34
CA VAL A 106 12.62 5.44 16.15
C VAL A 106 13.89 5.20 15.33
N VAL A 107 14.00 4.07 14.64
CA VAL A 107 15.17 3.74 13.81
C VAL A 107 15.29 4.75 12.66
N LEU A 108 14.18 5.07 11.97
CA LEU A 108 14.19 6.06 10.89
C LEU A 108 14.63 7.44 11.39
N TRP A 109 14.11 7.90 12.53
CA TRP A 109 14.50 9.17 13.12
C TRP A 109 15.96 9.20 13.54
N LEU A 110 16.45 8.11 14.14
CA LEU A 110 17.83 8.03 14.60
C LEU A 110 18.79 8.08 13.41
N PHE A 111 18.51 7.35 12.33
CA PHE A 111 19.32 7.44 11.12
C PHE A 111 19.23 8.82 10.45
N ARG A 112 18.03 9.39 10.31
CA ARG A 112 17.81 10.67 9.62
C ARG A 112 18.38 11.89 10.36
N PHE A 113 18.31 11.91 11.70
CA PHE A 113 18.72 13.08 12.49
C PHE A 113 20.04 12.91 13.24
N VAL A 114 20.46 11.68 13.58
CA VAL A 114 21.67 11.46 14.39
C VAL A 114 22.84 10.97 13.54
N VAL A 115 22.58 10.25 12.45
CA VAL A 115 23.64 9.69 11.59
C VAL A 115 23.94 10.59 10.38
N PHE A 116 22.95 11.33 9.87
CA PHE A 116 23.07 12.20 8.69
C PHE A 116 23.04 13.72 8.99
N ALA A 117 23.12 14.13 10.27
CA ALA A 117 23.35 15.52 10.69
C ALA A 117 24.85 15.79 10.92
#